data_AF-A0AAF0TFY2-F1
#
_entry.id   AF-A0AAF0TFY2-F1
#
_cell.length_a   1.000
_cell.length_b   1.000
_cell.length_c   1.000
_cell.angle_alpha   90.00
_cell.angle_beta   90.00
_cell.angle_gamma   90.00
#
_symmetry.space_group_name_H-M   'P 1'
#
loop_
_entity.id
_entity.type
_entity.pdbx_description
1 polymer ?
#
loop_
_entity_poly.entity_id
_entity_poly.type
_entity_poly.pdbx_seq_one_letter_code
_entity_poly.pdbx_strand_id
1 'polypeptide(L)'
;VVPSSEYIFSVYEAGRRYIVCLKRKSCTCGRFQQDEIPCAHTIAVLKHRNVKDMHPYCSDYYKPDALAKTYEVAMVPMPDKEDWTFPDYVLDEIVLPPRYRRLVGRPRKRRNKNVDEKITVNKNSCGHCGQESHNRRTCTFFPKEK
;
A
#
# COMPACT_ATOMS: atom_id res chain seq x y z
N VAL A 1 -23.99 14.83 3.78
CA VAL A 1 -23.70 14.65 5.22
C VAL A 1 -24.96 15.01 5.98
N VAL A 2 -25.39 14.20 6.94
CA VAL A 2 -26.60 14.46 7.75
C VAL A 2 -26.20 14.44 9.23
N PRO A 3 -26.35 15.54 9.99
CA PRO A 3 -26.08 15.55 11.43
C PRO A 3 -27.13 14.70 12.17
N SER A 4 -26.66 13.84 13.08
CA SER A 4 -27.52 13.11 14.02
C SER A 4 -27.41 13.68 15.44
N SER A 5 -26.24 14.21 15.81
CA SER A 5 -26.01 14.95 17.04
C SER A 5 -24.88 15.97 16.83
N GLU A 6 -24.47 16.66 17.90
CA GLU A 6 -23.31 17.56 17.87
C GLU A 6 -22.00 16.84 17.48
N TYR A 7 -21.87 15.54 17.69
CA TYR A 7 -20.62 14.84 17.38
C TYR A 7 -20.79 13.69 16.39
N ILE A 8 -22.02 13.31 16.07
CA ILE A 8 -22.35 12.14 15.26
C ILE A 8 -22.98 12.57 13.94
N PHE A 9 -22.43 12.06 12.84
CA PHE A 9 -22.85 12.38 11.48
C PHE A 9 -23.03 11.11 10.66
N SER A 10 -24.09 11.08 9.86
CA SER A 10 -24.28 10.08 8.81
C SER A 10 -23.78 10.64 7.47
N VAL A 11 -22.87 9.92 6.82
CA VAL A 11 -22.31 10.26 5.49
C VAL A 11 -22.72 9.18 4.51
N TYR A 12 -23.27 9.58 3.37
CA TYR A 12 -23.67 8.64 2.31
C TYR A 12 -22.67 8.73 1.16
N GLU A 13 -22.13 7.58 0.76
CA GLU A 13 -21.21 7.44 -0.37
C GLU A 13 -21.52 6.14 -1.10
N ALA A 14 -21.72 6.21 -2.41
CA ALA A 14 -22.02 5.06 -3.28
C ALA A 14 -23.15 4.15 -2.74
N GLY A 15 -24.23 4.74 -2.23
CA GLY A 15 -25.39 3.99 -1.69
C GLY A 15 -25.16 3.36 -0.32
N ARG A 16 -24.00 3.53 0.30
CA ARG A 16 -23.69 3.05 1.67
C ARG A 16 -23.71 4.21 2.66
N ARG A 17 -24.12 3.91 3.89
CA ARG A 17 -24.13 4.86 5.01
C ARG A 17 -22.94 4.59 5.93
N TYR A 18 -22.18 5.64 6.22
CA TYR A 18 -21.08 5.65 7.17
C TYR A 18 -21.41 6.56 8.35
N ILE A 19 -21.05 6.14 9.55
CA ILE A 19 -21.26 6.92 10.78
C ILE A 19 -19.91 7.46 11.22
N VAL A 20 -19.80 8.79 11.31
CA VAL A 20 -18.62 9.51 11.79
C VAL A 20 -18.92 10.03 13.19
N CYS A 21 -18.04 9.76 14.15
CA CYS A 21 -18.06 10.37 15.48
C CYS A 21 -16.81 11.22 15.67
N LEU A 22 -16.97 12.55 15.67
CA LEU A 22 -15.85 13.49 15.82
C LEU A 22 -15.23 13.43 17.22
N LYS A 23 -16.04 13.25 18.27
CA LYS A 23 -15.57 13.15 19.67
C LYS A 23 -14.66 11.95 19.89
N ARG A 24 -14.97 10.82 19.25
CA ARG A 24 -14.20 9.57 19.35
C ARG A 24 -13.15 9.41 18.25
N LYS A 25 -13.01 10.41 17.34
CA LYS A 25 -12.17 10.33 16.15
C LYS A 25 -12.34 8.99 15.38
N SER A 26 -13.60 8.61 15.11
CA SER A 26 -13.92 7.30 14.53
C SER A 26 -14.88 7.38 13.34
N CYS A 27 -14.71 6.50 12.36
CA CYS A 27 -15.66 6.30 11.25
C CYS A 27 -15.96 4.81 11.05
N THR A 28 -17.19 4.45 10.68
CA THR A 28 -17.53 3.05 10.38
C THR A 28 -16.85 2.49 9.14
N CYS A 29 -16.14 3.31 8.34
CA CYS A 29 -15.25 2.81 7.29
C CYS A 29 -13.92 2.25 7.83
N GLY A 30 -13.62 2.41 9.13
CA GLY A 30 -12.43 1.89 9.82
C GLY A 30 -11.15 2.70 9.59
N ARG A 31 -11.04 3.43 8.48
CA ARG A 31 -9.84 4.19 8.11
C ARG A 31 -9.42 5.23 9.14
N PHE A 32 -10.36 5.95 9.75
CA PHE A 32 -10.02 6.99 10.72
C PHE A 32 -9.34 6.41 11.97
N GLN A 33 -9.76 5.22 12.40
CA GLN A 33 -9.16 4.52 13.54
C GLN A 33 -7.82 3.89 13.16
N GLN A 34 -7.71 3.34 11.96
CA GLN A 34 -6.51 2.65 11.50
C GLN A 34 -5.37 3.61 11.20
N ASP A 35 -5.67 4.67 10.44
CA ASP A 35 -4.68 5.63 9.98
C ASP A 35 -4.51 6.78 11.00
N GLU A 36 -5.36 6.86 12.03
CA GLU A 36 -5.45 7.96 13.00
C GLU A 36 -5.48 9.37 12.38
N ILE A 37 -5.92 9.45 11.12
CA ILE A 37 -6.06 10.64 10.29
C ILE A 37 -7.49 10.67 9.76
N PRO A 38 -8.13 11.85 9.66
CA PRO A 38 -9.47 11.97 9.08
C PRO A 38 -9.59 11.28 7.73
N CYS A 39 -10.45 10.27 7.64
CA CYS A 39 -10.79 9.64 6.36
C CYS A 39 -11.66 10.57 5.49
N ALA A 40 -11.92 10.18 4.24
CA ALA A 40 -12.75 10.98 3.31
C ALA A 40 -14.13 11.36 3.90
N HIS A 41 -14.77 10.45 4.64
CA HIS A 41 -16.06 10.71 5.30
C HIS A 41 -15.92 11.74 6.43
N THR A 42 -14.89 11.62 7.26
CA THR A 42 -14.60 12.60 8.32
C THR A 42 -14.30 13.97 7.72
N ILE A 43 -13.49 14.03 6.67
CA ILE A 43 -13.19 15.28 5.96
C ILE A 43 -14.47 15.92 5.42
N ALA A 44 -15.38 15.13 4.85
CA ALA A 44 -16.68 15.64 4.39
C ALA A 44 -17.51 16.25 5.54
N VAL A 45 -17.49 15.63 6.72
CA VAL A 45 -18.14 16.16 7.93
C VAL A 45 -17.49 17.46 8.41
N LEU A 46 -16.16 17.52 8.44
CA LEU A 46 -15.41 18.72 8.86
C LEU A 46 -15.66 19.90 7.92
N LYS A 47 -15.68 19.65 6.60
CA LYS A 47 -16.06 20.65 5.59
C LYS A 47 -17.51 21.12 5.77
N HIS A 48 -18.44 20.21 6.03
CA HIS A 48 -19.83 20.56 6.33
C HIS A 48 -19.98 21.43 7.58
N ARG A 49 -19.03 21.35 8.53
CA ARG A 49 -18.97 22.19 9.72
C ARG A 49 -18.17 23.49 9.55
N ASN A 50 -17.70 23.79 8.34
CA ASN A 50 -16.80 24.93 8.06
C ASN A 50 -15.55 24.93 8.95
N VAL A 51 -15.05 23.75 9.34
CA VAL A 51 -13.78 23.63 10.06
C VAL A 51 -12.65 23.95 9.09
N LYS A 52 -11.91 25.04 9.36
CA LYS A 52 -10.75 25.45 8.55
C LYS A 52 -9.51 24.62 8.87
N ASP A 53 -9.25 24.42 10.15
CA ASP A 53 -8.10 23.64 10.62
C ASP A 53 -8.51 22.21 10.98
N MET A 54 -8.02 21.25 10.20
CA MET A 54 -8.27 19.83 10.41
C MET A 54 -7.18 19.13 11.24
N HIS A 55 -6.05 19.79 11.51
CA HIS A 55 -4.94 19.20 12.27
C HIS A 55 -5.34 18.65 13.65
N PRO A 56 -6.26 19.28 14.43
CA PRO A 56 -6.69 18.76 15.73
C PRO A 56 -7.37 17.38 15.67
N TYR A 57 -7.85 16.98 14.48
CA TYR A 57 -8.50 15.70 14.26
C TYR A 57 -7.52 14.58 13.91
N CYS A 58 -6.28 14.89 13.54
CA CYS A 58 -5.21 13.91 13.40
C CYS A 58 -4.68 13.46 14.77
N SER A 59 -3.99 12.33 14.81
CA SER A 59 -3.21 11.88 15.97
C SER A 59 -1.94 12.71 16.16
N ASP A 60 -1.50 12.79 17.41
CA ASP A 60 -0.24 13.43 17.78
C ASP A 60 0.97 12.72 17.16
N TYR A 61 0.83 11.46 16.75
CA TYR A 61 1.86 10.71 16.03
C TYR A 61 2.34 11.40 14.75
N TYR A 62 1.47 12.20 14.12
CA TYR A 62 1.79 12.93 12.89
C TYR A 62 2.29 14.36 13.13
N LYS A 63 2.52 14.76 14.38
CA LYS A 63 3.07 16.08 14.70
C LYS A 63 4.59 16.09 14.58
N PRO A 64 5.19 17.24 14.23
CA PRO A 64 6.65 17.40 14.20
C PRO A 64 7.33 16.97 15.51
N ASP A 65 6.69 17.21 16.65
CA ASP A 65 7.22 16.82 17.97
C ASP A 65 7.37 15.30 18.11
N ALA A 66 6.42 14.52 17.59
CA ALA A 66 6.50 13.06 17.60
C ALA A 66 7.63 12.55 16.69
N LEU A 67 7.83 13.22 15.54
CA LEU A 67 8.96 12.95 14.67
C LEU A 67 10.29 13.26 15.37
N ALA A 68 10.42 14.42 16.00
CA ALA A 68 11.62 14.80 16.74
C ALA A 68 11.93 13.82 17.88
N LYS A 69 10.91 13.41 18.65
CA LYS A 69 11.03 12.39 19.70
C LYS A 69 11.52 11.04 19.17
N THR A 70 11.15 10.67 17.94
CA THR A 70 11.63 9.42 17.32
C THR A 70 13.16 9.41 17.17
N TYR A 71 13.79 10.59 17.02
CA TYR A 71 15.24 10.75 16.88
C TYR A 71 15.90 11.35 18.14
N GLU A 72 15.18 11.43 19.26
CA GLU A 72 15.73 11.93 20.52
C GLU A 72 16.85 11.02 21.05
N VAL A 73 16.74 9.72 20.77
CA VAL A 73 17.78 8.74 21.09
C VAL A 73 18.88 8.83 20.04
N ALA A 74 20.10 9.13 20.50
CA ALA A 74 21.28 9.13 19.64
C ALA A 74 21.47 7.76 18.98
N MET A 75 21.51 7.73 17.65
CA MET A 75 21.92 6.55 16.91
C MET A 75 23.44 6.41 17.05
N VAL A 76 23.87 5.49 17.92
CA VAL A 76 25.29 5.15 18.04
C VAL A 76 25.69 4.43 16.75
N PRO A 77 26.69 4.92 16.00
CA PRO A 77 27.16 4.21 14.81
C PRO A 77 27.66 2.83 15.22
N MET A 78 27.44 1.84 14.36
CA MET A 78 28.04 0.53 14.58
C MET A 78 29.56 0.70 14.58
N PRO A 79 30.28 0.25 15.63
CA PRO A 79 31.74 0.27 15.62
C PRO A 79 32.30 -0.51 14.43
N ASP A 80 33.55 -0.26 14.06
CA ASP A 80 34.23 -1.06 13.06
C ASP A 80 34.33 -2.52 13.51
N LYS A 81 34.38 -3.45 12.55
CA LYS A 81 34.44 -4.89 12.84
C LYS A 81 35.64 -5.26 13.72
N GLU A 82 36.73 -4.51 13.61
CA GLU A 82 37.96 -4.68 14.39
C GLU A 82 37.75 -4.35 15.89
N ASP A 83 36.78 -3.48 16.20
CA ASP A 83 36.46 -3.03 17.57
C ASP A 83 35.35 -3.86 18.23
N TRP A 84 34.81 -4.87 17.54
CA TRP A 84 33.72 -5.68 18.06
C TRP A 84 34.21 -6.60 19.18
N THR A 85 33.72 -6.37 20.40
CA THR A 85 33.91 -7.29 21.52
C THR A 85 32.70 -8.21 21.64
N PHE A 86 32.85 -9.47 21.24
CA PHE A 86 31.82 -10.49 21.38
C PHE A 86 32.10 -11.37 22.59
N PRO A 87 31.09 -11.69 23.42
CA PRO A 87 31.21 -12.75 24.40
C PRO A 87 31.48 -14.12 23.74
N ASP A 88 32.24 -14.99 24.42
CA ASP A 88 32.60 -16.32 23.90
C ASP A 88 31.38 -17.12 23.43
N TYR A 89 30.27 -17.06 24.17
CA TYR A 89 29.04 -17.78 23.81
C TYR A 89 28.43 -17.35 22.46
N VAL A 90 28.66 -16.12 22.00
CA VAL A 90 28.19 -15.62 20.70
C VAL A 90 29.08 -16.15 19.58
N LEU A 91 30.40 -16.21 19.82
CA LEU A 91 31.37 -16.76 18.87
C LEU A 91 31.17 -18.27 18.70
N ASP A 92 30.79 -18.95 19.78
CA ASP A 92 30.49 -20.38 19.80
C ASP A 92 29.10 -20.72 19.25
N GLU A 93 28.23 -19.72 19.02
CA GLU A 93 26.88 -19.94 18.51
C GLU A 93 26.89 -20.30 17.02
N ILE A 94 26.52 -21.55 16.71
CA ILE A 94 26.33 -21.99 15.33
C ILE A 94 24.94 -21.62 14.85
N VAL A 95 24.82 -20.49 14.15
CA VAL A 95 23.58 -20.07 13.50
C VAL A 95 23.32 -20.92 12.26
N LEU A 96 22.46 -21.94 12.40
CA LEU A 96 22.02 -22.75 11.27
C LEU A 96 20.98 -22.00 10.43
N PRO A 97 20.94 -22.19 9.10
CA PRO A 97 19.88 -21.63 8.29
C PRO A 97 18.51 -22.14 8.76
N PRO A 98 17.43 -21.35 8.58
CA PRO A 98 16.08 -21.82 8.84
C PRO A 98 15.84 -23.16 8.13
N ARG A 99 15.20 -24.10 8.82
CA ARG A 99 14.87 -25.40 8.24
C ARG A 99 13.93 -25.20 7.06
N TYR A 100 14.48 -25.22 5.85
CA TYR A 100 13.72 -25.10 4.63
C TYR A 100 13.29 -26.49 4.14
N ARG A 101 11.98 -26.69 3.98
CA ARG A 101 11.43 -27.86 3.28
C ARG A 101 11.00 -27.43 1.88
N ARG A 102 11.60 -28.03 0.86
CA ARG A 102 11.09 -27.91 -0.51
C ARG A 102 9.72 -28.58 -0.60
N LEU A 103 8.70 -27.82 -1.00
CA LEU A 103 7.36 -28.36 -1.23
C LEU A 103 7.41 -29.44 -2.30
N VAL A 104 6.55 -30.47 -2.15
CA VAL A 104 6.44 -31.56 -3.13
C VAL A 104 5.94 -30.98 -4.46
N GLY A 105 6.64 -31.29 -5.55
CA GLY A 105 6.28 -30.87 -6.90
C GLY A 105 7.42 -30.24 -7.70
N ARG A 106 7.16 -30.01 -8.99
CA ARG A 106 8.10 -29.36 -9.90
C ARG A 106 8.22 -27.87 -9.52
N PRO A 107 9.44 -27.32 -9.33
CA PRO A 107 9.63 -25.89 -9.17
C PRO A 107 8.98 -25.13 -10.32
N ARG A 108 8.30 -24.03 -10.01
CA ARG A 108 7.74 -23.16 -11.03
C ARG A 108 8.88 -22.60 -11.88
N LYS A 109 8.73 -22.66 -13.20
CA LYS A 109 9.71 -22.08 -14.16
C LYS A 109 9.72 -20.55 -14.13
N ARG A 110 8.64 -19.94 -13.62
CA ARG A 110 8.47 -18.48 -13.52
C ARG A 110 8.09 -18.11 -12.09
N ARG A 111 8.60 -16.97 -11.62
CA ARG A 111 8.22 -16.35 -10.33
C ARG A 111 6.74 -15.99 -10.34
N ASN A 112 6.12 -15.96 -9.16
CA ASN A 112 4.79 -15.36 -9.00
C ASN A 112 4.88 -13.85 -9.19
N LYS A 113 4.04 -13.30 -10.07
CA LYS A 113 3.93 -11.86 -10.27
C LYS A 113 3.06 -11.25 -9.17
N ASN A 114 3.43 -10.06 -8.70
CA ASN A 114 2.59 -9.28 -7.79
C ASN A 114 1.35 -8.72 -8.51
N VAL A 115 0.32 -8.30 -7.77
CA VAL A 115 -0.96 -7.81 -8.33
C VAL A 115 -0.76 -6.60 -9.26
N ASP A 116 0.24 -5.78 -8.99
CA ASP A 116 0.58 -4.58 -9.77
C ASP A 116 1.41 -4.89 -11.04
N GLU A 117 1.95 -6.10 -11.16
CA GLU A 117 2.78 -6.47 -12.31
C GLU A 117 1.91 -6.77 -13.54
N LYS A 118 1.89 -5.84 -14.50
CA LYS A 118 1.17 -5.99 -15.78
C LYS A 118 1.60 -7.27 -16.51
N ILE A 119 0.61 -8.05 -16.96
CA ILE A 119 0.83 -9.17 -17.88
C ILE A 119 0.99 -8.59 -19.28
N THR A 120 2.21 -8.34 -19.71
CA THR A 120 2.50 -8.05 -21.12
C THR A 120 2.29 -9.32 -21.93
N VAL A 121 1.08 -9.51 -22.45
CA VAL A 121 0.83 -10.50 -23.50
C VAL A 121 1.44 -9.90 -24.76
N ASN A 122 2.48 -10.52 -25.31
CA ASN A 122 3.07 -10.07 -26.55
C ASN A 122 2.05 -10.34 -27.67
N LYS A 123 1.32 -9.30 -28.07
CA LYS A 123 0.34 -9.36 -29.14
C LYS A 123 1.10 -9.34 -30.45
N ASN A 124 1.44 -10.52 -30.95
CA ASN A 124 2.07 -10.63 -32.26
C ASN A 124 1.03 -10.20 -33.31
N SER A 125 1.30 -9.10 -33.99
CA SER A 125 0.53 -8.61 -35.13
C SER A 125 1.09 -9.16 -36.44
N CYS A 126 0.22 -9.29 -37.44
CA CYS A 126 0.61 -9.70 -38.77
C CYS A 126 1.50 -8.62 -39.41
N GLY A 127 2.75 -8.97 -39.76
CA GLY A 127 3.67 -8.03 -40.40
C GLY A 127 3.26 -7.56 -41.81
N HIS A 128 2.14 -8.05 -42.37
CA HIS A 128 1.64 -7.60 -43.67
C HIS A 128 0.43 -6.65 -43.58
N CYS A 129 -0.55 -6.96 -42.72
CA CYS A 129 -1.78 -6.15 -42.56
C CYS A 129 -1.91 -5.46 -41.19
N GLY A 130 -0.97 -5.71 -40.27
CA GLY A 130 -0.96 -5.15 -38.92
C GLY A 130 -1.99 -5.74 -37.95
N GLN A 131 -2.87 -6.64 -38.40
CA GLN A 131 -3.92 -7.20 -37.56
C GLN A 131 -3.40 -8.28 -36.61
N GLU A 132 -3.91 -8.29 -35.39
CA GLU A 132 -3.75 -9.39 -34.43
C GLU A 132 -4.55 -10.62 -34.92
N SER A 133 -4.21 -11.83 -34.45
CA SER A 133 -4.82 -13.15 -34.72
C SER A 133 -4.13 -14.05 -35.74
N HIS A 134 -3.31 -13.51 -36.64
CA HIS A 134 -2.66 -14.31 -37.68
C HIS A 134 -1.26 -13.78 -38.01
N ASN A 135 -0.45 -14.60 -38.69
CA ASN A 135 0.89 -14.20 -39.11
C ASN A 135 0.92 -13.89 -40.62
N ARG A 136 2.05 -13.35 -41.10
CA ARG A 136 2.21 -12.97 -42.52
C ARG A 136 1.94 -14.11 -43.50
N ARG A 137 2.19 -15.38 -43.12
CA ARG A 137 1.99 -16.54 -44.01
C ARG A 137 0.52 -16.88 -44.23
N THR A 138 -0.34 -16.59 -43.26
CA THR A 138 -1.77 -16.85 -43.32
C THR A 138 -2.59 -15.58 -43.51
N CYS A 139 -1.95 -14.50 -43.98
CA CYS A 139 -2.59 -13.22 -44.20
C CYS A 139 -3.38 -13.24 -45.51
N THR A 140 -4.68 -12.98 -45.43
CA THR A 140 -5.58 -12.89 -46.59
C THR A 140 -5.82 -11.44 -47.02
N PHE A 141 -5.04 -10.48 -46.52
CA PHE A 141 -5.14 -9.09 -46.92
C PHE A 141 -4.51 -8.89 -48.31
N PHE A 142 -5.32 -8.43 -49.25
CA PHE A 142 -4.87 -8.01 -50.57
C PHE A 142 -4.89 -6.49 -50.63
N PRO A 143 -3.75 -5.80 -50.85
CA PRO A 143 -3.74 -4.36 -51.03
C PRO A 143 -4.52 -4.03 -52.31
N LYS A 144 -5.50 -3.13 -52.21
CA LYS A 144 -6.21 -2.61 -53.38
C LYS A 144 -5.23 -1.76 -54.19
N GLU A 145 -5.07 -2.08 -55.48
CA GLU A 145 -4.27 -1.28 -56.40
C GLU A 145 -4.85 0.14 -56.51
N LYS A 146 -3.96 1.13 -56.71
CA LYS A 146 -4.33 2.54 -56.92
C LYS A 146 -4.77 2.79 -58.35
#